data_AF-A0A972EQJ8-F1
#
_entry.id   AF-A0A972EQJ8-F1
#
_cell.length_a   1.000
_cell.length_b   1.000
_cell.length_c   1.000
_cell.angle_alpha   90.00
_cell.angle_beta   90.00
_cell.angle_gamma   90.00
#
_symmetry.space_group_name_H-M   'P 1'
#
loop_
_entity.id
_entity.type
_entity.pdbx_description
1 polymer ?
#
loop_
_entity_poly.entity_id
_entity_poly.type
_entity_poly.pdbx_seq_one_letter_code
_entity_poly.pdbx_strand_id
1 'polypeptide(L)'
;MAKLLDIEGIGPVYAEKLQKAGIDKTLILEWVNRADLFRIKGIAEEYSDLLEAAGVDTVVELAKRNAENLLAKIMEVNAAKKLVRRVPTLSQIEKWIAQAKDLPRAIHY
;
A
#
# COMPACT_ATOMS: atom_id res chain seq x y z
N MET A 1 -10.01 14.63 -14.16
CA MET A 1 -9.83 13.30 -13.52
C MET A 1 -8.99 12.45 -14.47
N ALA A 2 -7.95 11.78 -13.96
CA ALA A 2 -7.00 11.03 -14.78
C ALA A 2 -7.60 9.67 -15.23
N LYS A 3 -7.38 9.26 -16.48
CA LYS A 3 -7.89 8.03 -17.14
C LYS A 3 -7.05 6.80 -16.74
N LEU A 4 -7.56 5.59 -17.06
CA LEU A 4 -6.82 4.32 -16.96
C LEU A 4 -5.53 4.35 -17.80
N LEU A 5 -5.59 5.02 -18.95
CA LEU A 5 -4.46 5.25 -19.85
C LEU A 5 -3.31 6.02 -19.20
N ASP A 6 -3.61 6.78 -18.15
CA ASP A 6 -2.63 7.63 -17.47
C ASP A 6 -1.84 6.83 -16.42
N ILE A 7 -2.19 5.56 -16.17
CA ILE A 7 -1.40 4.66 -15.31
C ILE A 7 -0.30 4.02 -16.15
N GLU A 8 0.93 4.22 -15.72
CA GLU A 8 2.12 3.65 -16.34
C GLU A 8 2.02 2.12 -16.45
N GLY A 9 2.28 1.58 -17.64
CA GLY A 9 2.26 0.14 -17.92
C GLY A 9 0.92 -0.45 -18.38
N ILE A 10 -0.21 0.25 -18.28
CA ILE A 10 -1.50 -0.25 -18.81
C ILE A 10 -1.58 -0.07 -20.33
N GLY A 11 -1.36 1.14 -20.84
CA GLY A 11 -1.55 1.44 -22.26
C GLY A 11 -2.98 1.21 -22.78
N PRO A 12 -3.24 1.45 -24.07
CA PRO A 12 -4.61 1.43 -24.61
C PRO A 12 -5.24 0.04 -24.67
N VAL A 13 -4.45 -0.98 -24.98
CA VAL A 13 -4.95 -2.35 -25.16
C VAL A 13 -5.45 -2.94 -23.84
N TYR A 14 -4.69 -2.77 -22.74
CA TYR A 14 -5.14 -3.29 -21.44
C TYR A 14 -6.24 -2.41 -20.84
N ALA A 15 -6.20 -1.08 -21.04
CA ALA A 15 -7.24 -0.19 -20.54
C ALA A 15 -8.64 -0.57 -21.07
N GLU A 16 -8.74 -0.91 -22.37
CA GLU A 16 -9.99 -1.38 -22.97
C GLU A 16 -10.46 -2.71 -22.37
N LYS A 17 -9.54 -3.66 -22.19
CA LYS A 17 -9.85 -4.97 -21.59
C LYS A 17 -10.33 -4.85 -20.14
N LEU A 18 -9.67 -3.99 -19.36
CA LEU A 18 -10.01 -3.73 -17.95
C LEU A 18 -11.39 -3.07 -17.83
N GLN A 19 -11.70 -2.10 -18.69
CA GLN A 19 -13.05 -1.51 -18.75
C GLN A 19 -14.11 -2.55 -19.08
N LYS A 20 -13.86 -3.42 -20.07
CA LYS A 20 -14.79 -4.50 -20.44
C LYS A 20 -14.98 -5.53 -19.31
N ALA A 21 -13.97 -5.72 -18.48
CA ALA A 21 -14.04 -6.57 -17.29
C ALA A 21 -14.68 -5.88 -16.07
N GLY A 22 -15.09 -4.61 -16.19
CA GLY A 22 -15.66 -3.84 -15.08
C GLY A 22 -14.63 -3.41 -14.03
N ILE A 23 -13.33 -3.47 -14.35
CA ILE A 23 -12.26 -3.04 -13.45
C ILE A 23 -12.05 -1.54 -13.64
N ASP A 24 -12.34 -0.78 -12.58
CA ASP A 24 -12.13 0.65 -12.57
C ASP A 24 -10.67 1.02 -12.23
N LYS A 25 -10.36 2.30 -12.44
CA LYS A 25 -9.04 2.87 -12.18
C LYS A 25 -8.64 2.79 -10.71
N THR A 26 -9.58 2.99 -9.80
CA THR A 26 -9.35 3.04 -8.35
C THR A 26 -8.80 1.71 -7.88
N LEU A 27 -9.43 0.61 -8.31
CA LEU A 27 -9.01 -0.74 -7.97
C LEU A 27 -7.58 -1.03 -8.44
N ILE A 28 -7.21 -0.56 -9.63
CA ILE A 28 -5.85 -0.75 -10.15
C ILE A 28 -4.83 0.07 -9.36
N LEU A 29 -5.16 1.33 -9.03
CA LEU A 29 -4.27 2.15 -8.21
C LEU A 29 -4.04 1.54 -6.83
N GLU A 30 -5.09 0.98 -6.22
CA GLU A 30 -5.00 0.23 -4.97
C GLU A 30 -4.03 -0.95 -5.10
N TRP A 31 -4.18 -1.77 -6.14
CA TRP A 31 -3.27 -2.89 -6.40
C TRP A 31 -1.83 -2.47 -6.66
N VAL A 32 -1.62 -1.40 -7.43
CA VAL A 32 -0.29 -0.85 -7.71
C VAL A 32 0.38 -0.35 -6.43
N ASN A 33 -0.37 0.34 -5.57
CA ASN A 33 0.12 0.84 -4.29
C ASN A 33 0.45 -0.30 -3.32
N ARG A 34 -0.40 -1.34 -3.23
CA ARG A 34 -0.09 -2.56 -2.45
C ARG A 34 1.14 -3.28 -2.96
N ALA A 35 1.26 -3.42 -4.28
CA ALA A 35 2.45 -4.02 -4.91
C ALA A 35 3.73 -3.20 -4.64
N ASP A 36 3.63 -1.87 -4.57
CA ASP A 36 4.75 -1.02 -4.18
C ASP A 36 5.16 -1.26 -2.70
N LEU A 37 4.19 -1.39 -1.79
CA LEU A 37 4.44 -1.75 -0.39
C LEU A 37 5.13 -3.12 -0.23
N PHE A 38 4.83 -4.10 -1.09
CA PHE A 38 5.46 -5.43 -1.06
C PHE A 38 6.97 -5.42 -1.35
N ARG A 39 7.50 -4.32 -1.90
CA ARG A 39 8.94 -4.15 -2.08
C ARG A 39 9.68 -4.05 -0.75
N ILE A 40 8.98 -3.70 0.34
CA ILE A 40 9.55 -3.65 1.69
C ILE A 40 9.56 -5.05 2.30
N LYS A 41 10.74 -5.52 2.70
CA LYS A 41 10.89 -6.87 3.25
C LYS A 41 10.05 -7.04 4.52
N GLY A 42 9.20 -8.07 4.49
CA GLY A 42 8.31 -8.41 5.58
C GLY A 42 6.93 -7.77 5.49
N ILE A 43 6.63 -7.02 4.42
CA ILE A 43 5.28 -6.62 4.05
C ILE A 43 4.80 -7.50 2.90
N ALA A 44 3.68 -8.17 3.12
CA ALA A 44 2.93 -8.94 2.13
C ALA A 44 1.45 -8.55 2.28
N GLU A 45 0.54 -9.28 1.63
CA GLU A 45 -0.90 -9.01 1.57
C GLU A 45 -1.52 -8.59 2.91
N GLU A 46 -1.39 -9.42 3.94
CA GLU A 46 -1.96 -9.15 5.27
C GLU A 46 -1.48 -7.83 5.88
N TYR A 47 -0.20 -7.49 5.70
CA TYR A 47 0.37 -6.26 6.25
C TYR A 47 0.15 -5.04 5.36
N SER A 48 0.06 -5.18 4.03
CA SER A 48 -0.36 -4.07 3.18
C SER A 48 -1.78 -3.66 3.49
N ASP A 49 -2.68 -4.64 3.64
CA ASP A 49 -4.09 -4.39 3.93
C ASP A 49 -4.26 -3.75 5.31
N LEU A 50 -3.46 -4.18 6.28
CA LEU A 50 -3.41 -3.56 7.60
C LEU A 50 -2.90 -2.13 7.57
N LEU A 51 -1.86 -1.85 6.77
CA LEU A 51 -1.30 -0.51 6.61
C LEU A 51 -2.28 0.43 5.91
N GLU A 52 -2.92 -0.02 4.83
CA GLU A 52 -3.97 0.71 4.12
C GLU A 52 -5.14 1.02 5.07
N ALA A 53 -5.60 0.01 5.83
CA ALA A 53 -6.65 0.21 6.83
C ALA A 53 -6.22 1.15 7.98
N ALA A 54 -4.91 1.32 8.21
CA ALA A 54 -4.33 2.28 9.14
C ALA A 54 -4.05 3.66 8.50
N GLY A 55 -4.42 3.85 7.23
CA GLY A 55 -4.25 5.09 6.47
C GLY A 55 -2.86 5.28 5.89
N VAL A 56 -2.16 4.19 5.57
CA VAL A 56 -0.86 4.20 4.91
C VAL A 56 -0.98 3.39 3.62
N ASP A 57 -1.22 4.11 2.52
CA ASP A 57 -1.54 3.47 1.24
C ASP A 57 -0.29 3.34 0.37
N THR A 58 0.74 4.17 0.61
CA THR A 58 1.94 4.23 -0.23
C THR A 58 3.25 4.14 0.55
N VAL A 59 4.32 3.71 -0.14
CA VAL A 59 5.68 3.71 0.42
C VAL A 59 6.11 5.12 0.87
N VAL A 60 5.72 6.15 0.12
CA VAL A 60 6.04 7.56 0.44
C VAL A 60 5.37 8.02 1.74
N GLU A 61 4.13 7.59 1.98
CA GLU A 61 3.43 7.87 3.23
C GLU A 61 4.06 7.14 4.39
N LEU A 62 4.36 5.85 4.23
CA LEU A 62 5.01 5.03 5.25
C LEU A 62 6.34 5.65 5.69
N ALA A 63 7.16 6.11 4.73
CA ALA A 63 8.44 6.77 4.99
C ALA A 63 8.33 8.01 5.89
N LYS A 64 7.17 8.67 5.93
CA LYS A 64 6.90 9.89 6.72
C LYS A 64 6.24 9.63 8.07
N ARG A 65 5.82 8.39 8.35
CA ARG A 65 5.12 8.06 9.60
C ARG A 65 6.07 8.03 10.80
N ASN A 66 5.50 8.29 11.97
CA ASN A 66 6.12 8.00 13.26
C ASN A 66 5.73 6.58 13.69
N ALA A 67 6.71 5.77 14.10
CA ALA A 67 6.52 4.35 14.37
C ALA A 67 5.57 4.06 15.53
N GLU A 68 5.64 4.84 16.61
CA GLU A 68 4.80 4.67 17.81
C GLU A 68 3.33 5.00 17.50
N ASN A 69 3.10 6.12 16.82
CA ASN A 69 1.76 6.53 16.39
C ASN A 69 1.15 5.53 15.41
N LEU A 70 1.96 5.01 14.47
CA LEU A 70 1.51 4.01 13.52
C LEU A 70 1.18 2.68 14.21
N LEU A 71 1.99 2.25 15.18
CA LEU A 71 1.70 1.04 15.96
C LEU A 71 0.37 1.17 16.71
N ALA A 72 0.14 2.29 17.40
CA ALA A 72 -1.10 2.55 18.11
C ALA A 72 -2.31 2.46 17.16
N LYS A 73 -2.20 3.06 15.97
CA LYS A 73 -3.28 3.01 14.97
C LYS A 73 -3.49 1.60 14.41
N ILE A 74 -2.42 0.88 14.11
CA ILE A 74 -2.47 -0.52 13.64
C ILE A 74 -3.15 -1.41 14.69
N MET A 75 -2.87 -1.22 15.98
CA MET A 75 -3.51 -1.98 17.06
C MET A 75 -5.02 -1.70 17.13
N GLU A 76 -5.42 -0.43 17.06
CA GLU A 76 -6.83 -0.02 17.01
C GLU A 76 -7.55 -0.67 15.82
N VAL A 77 -6.97 -0.56 14.63
CA VAL A 77 -7.53 -1.11 13.39
C VAL A 77 -7.62 -2.63 13.45
N ASN A 78 -6.58 -3.31 13.93
CA ASN A 78 -6.58 -4.77 14.00
C ASN A 78 -7.53 -5.31 15.08
N ALA A 79 -7.76 -4.56 16.16
CA ALA A 79 -8.78 -4.91 17.15
C ALA A 79 -10.19 -4.89 16.54
N ALA A 80 -10.47 -3.94 15.65
CA ALA A 80 -11.76 -3.80 14.98
C ALA A 80 -11.94 -4.77 13.81
N LYS A 81 -10.94 -4.87 12.92
CA LYS A 81 -11.04 -5.57 11.63
C LYS A 81 -10.42 -6.96 11.61
N LYS A 82 -9.56 -7.30 12.58
CA LYS A 82 -8.88 -8.60 12.70
C LYS A 82 -8.18 -9.04 11.41
N LEU A 83 -7.48 -8.10 10.78
CA LEU A 83 -6.79 -8.31 9.50
C LEU A 83 -5.58 -9.23 9.64
N VAL A 84 -4.89 -9.19 10.78
CA VAL A 84 -3.72 -10.01 11.04
C VAL A 84 -3.84 -10.77 12.36
N ARG A 85 -3.32 -12.00 12.37
CA ARG A 85 -3.23 -12.81 13.59
C ARG A 85 -2.18 -12.27 14.55
N ARG A 86 -1.05 -11.77 14.02
CA ARG A 86 0.06 -11.23 14.79
C ARG A 86 0.33 -9.78 14.39
N VAL A 87 0.05 -8.88 15.32
CA VAL A 87 0.36 -7.45 15.18
C VAL A 87 1.88 -7.28 15.08
N PRO A 88 2.38 -6.44 14.16
CA PRO A 88 3.81 -6.16 14.06
C PRO A 88 4.34 -5.48 15.32
N THR A 89 5.59 -5.76 15.66
CA THR A 89 6.30 -5.07 16.76
C THR A 89 6.75 -3.68 16.35
N LEU A 90 7.02 -2.80 17.31
CA LEU A 90 7.57 -1.46 17.05
C LEU A 90 8.83 -1.52 16.18
N SER A 91 9.76 -2.44 16.50
CA SER A 91 10.99 -2.63 15.72
C SER A 91 10.74 -3.07 14.29
N GLN A 92 9.69 -3.86 14.02
CA GLN A 92 9.32 -4.20 12.64
C GLN A 92 8.83 -2.98 11.89
N ILE A 93 7.98 -2.15 12.51
CA ILE A 93 7.47 -0.92 11.91
C ILE A 93 8.60 0.06 11.63
N GLU A 94 9.55 0.25 12.56
CA GLU A 94 10.73 1.08 12.36
C GLU A 94 11.57 0.62 11.16
N LYS A 95 11.77 -0.71 11.03
CA LYS A 95 12.47 -1.30 9.87
C LYS A 95 11.71 -1.09 8.57
N TRP A 96 10.39 -1.12 8.57
CA TRP A 96 9.59 -0.83 7.39
C TRP A 96 9.70 0.63 6.99
N ILE A 97 9.61 1.56 7.96
CA ILE A 97 9.77 3.00 7.72
C ILE A 97 11.17 3.31 7.20
N ALA A 98 12.22 2.68 7.74
CA ALA A 98 13.58 2.84 7.26
C ALA A 98 13.74 2.37 5.81
N GLN A 99 13.29 1.16 5.48
CA GLN A 99 13.30 0.66 4.11
C GLN A 99 12.48 1.54 3.15
N ALA A 100 11.34 2.05 3.60
CA ALA A 100 10.51 2.95 2.80
C ALA A 100 11.22 4.27 2.46
N LYS A 101 12.09 4.77 3.35
CA LYS A 101 12.92 5.96 3.10
C LYS A 101 14.04 5.71 2.09
N ASP A 102 14.59 4.50 2.08
CA ASP A 102 15.70 4.11 1.20
C ASP A 102 15.23 3.66 -0.18
N LEU A 103 13.95 3.30 -0.33
CA LEU A 103 13.38 2.85 -1.60
C LEU A 103 13.19 4.03 -2.58
N PRO A 104 13.66 3.90 -3.83
CA PRO A 104 13.31 4.86 -4.85
C PRO A 104 11.81 4.76 -5.13
N ARG A 105 11.20 5.93 -5.33
CA ARG A 105 9.80 6.05 -5.76
C ARG A 105 9.64 5.31 -7.08
N ALA A 106 8.76 4.31 -7.11
CA ALA A 106 8.45 3.56 -8.33
C ALA A 106 7.16 4.04 -8.99
N ILE A 107 6.21 4.55 -8.21
CA ILE A 107 4.89 4.94 -8.72
C ILE A 107 4.79 6.45 -8.90
N HIS A 108 4.44 6.87 -10.12
CA HIS A 108 4.20 8.24 -10.53
C HIS A 108 2.74 8.38 -10.99
N TYR A 109 2.11 9.51 -10.67
CA TYR A 109 0.71 9.81 -10.99
C TYR A 109 0.60 11.14 -11.71
#